data_AF-A0A3C1MW58-F1
#
_entry.id   AF-A0A3C1MW58-F1
#
_cell.length_a   1.000
_cell.length_b   1.000
_cell.length_c   1.000
_cell.angle_alpha   90.00
_cell.angle_beta   90.00
_cell.angle_gamma   90.00
#
_symmetry.space_group_name_H-M   'P 1'
#
loop_
_entity.id
_entity.type
_entity.pdbx_description
1 polymer ?
#
loop_
_entity_poly.entity_id
_entity_poly.type
_entity_poly.pdbx_seq_one_letter_code
_entity_poly.pdbx_strand_id
1 'polypeptide(L)' 'GADALIYQDIDALIDAIRELNPALQHFDASCFNGEYVTGDITEEYLAFIESLRCNPGKKEDGGMDTLQLDLNLAAGHA' A
#
# COMPACT_ATOMS: atom_id res chain seq x y z
N GLY A 1 -24.22 13.19 -3.01
CA GLY A 1 -24.40 11.73 -3.10
C GLY A 1 -24.47 11.36 -4.57
N ALA A 2 -23.97 10.19 -4.94
CA ALA A 2 -24.04 9.69 -6.30
C ALA A 2 -25.36 8.92 -6.53
N ASP A 3 -25.92 9.01 -7.73
CA ASP A 3 -27.13 8.26 -8.11
C ASP A 3 -26.86 6.76 -8.26
N ALA A 4 -25.63 6.39 -8.60
CA ALA A 4 -25.14 5.02 -8.66
C ALA A 4 -23.63 4.97 -8.37
N LEU A 5 -23.17 3.81 -7.89
CA LEU A 5 -21.77 3.51 -7.61
C LEU A 5 -21.48 2.09 -8.09
N ILE A 6 -20.37 1.91 -8.79
CA ILE A 6 -19.91 0.62 -9.28
C ILE A 6 -18.42 0.48 -8.98
N TYR A 7 -18.03 -0.74 -8.59
CA TYR A 7 -16.64 -1.12 -8.37
C TYR A 7 -16.25 -2.18 -9.40
N GLN A 8 -14.99 -2.14 -9.82
CA GLN A 8 -14.41 -3.19 -10.66
C GLN A 8 -14.14 -4.44 -9.82
N ASP A 9 -14.28 -5.61 -10.43
CA ASP A 9 -13.83 -6.87 -9.84
C ASP A 9 -12.29 -6.93 -9.83
N ILE A 10 -11.71 -7.40 -8.72
CA ILE A 10 -10.25 -7.52 -8.54
C ILE A 10 -9.68 -8.53 -9.54
N ASP A 11 -10.38 -9.64 -9.80
CA ASP A 11 -9.93 -10.66 -10.75
C ASP A 11 -9.90 -10.08 -12.17
N ALA A 12 -10.92 -9.29 -12.53
CA ALA A 12 -10.96 -8.61 -13.82
C ALA A 12 -9.84 -7.56 -13.97
N LEU A 13 -9.45 -6.88 -12.89
CA LEU A 13 -8.31 -5.97 -12.90
C LEU A 13 -6.99 -6.71 -13.13
N ILE A 14 -6.80 -7.85 -12.45
CA ILE A 14 -5.61 -8.70 -12.60
C ILE A 14 -5.49 -9.22 -14.04
N ASP A 15 -6.59 -9.72 -14.61
CA ASP A 15 -6.61 -10.26 -15.97
C ASP A 15 -6.29 -9.17 -17.00
N ALA A 16 -6.85 -7.98 -16.86
CA ALA A 16 -6.53 -6.84 -17.74
C ALA A 16 -5.04 -6.48 -17.75
N ILE A 17 -4.35 -6.63 -16.61
CA ILE A 17 -2.89 -6.39 -16.54
C ILE A 17 -2.12 -7.56 -17.16
N ARG A 18 -2.54 -8.80 -16.93
CA ARG A 18 -1.91 -10.01 -17.51
C ARG A 18 -2.01 -10.05 -19.03
N GLU A 19 -3.07 -9.52 -19.62
CA GLU A 19 -3.19 -9.38 -21.08
C GLU A 19 -2.01 -8.59 -21.68
N LEU A 20 -1.48 -7.59 -20.95
CA LEU A 20 -0.32 -6.81 -21.38
C LEU A 20 1.01 -7.55 -21.14
N ASN A 21 1.11 -8.29 -20.04
CA ASN A 21 2.31 -9.08 -19.73
C ASN A 21 1.97 -10.41 -19.01
N PRO A 22 1.85 -11.51 -19.77
CA PRO A 22 1.52 -12.82 -19.21
C PRO A 22 2.60 -13.40 -18.29
N ALA A 23 3.82 -12.84 -18.26
CA ALA A 23 4.87 -13.31 -17.37
C ALA A 23 4.59 -12.96 -15.89
N LEU A 24 3.75 -11.95 -15.62
CA LEU A 24 3.38 -11.56 -14.27
C LEU A 24 2.37 -12.56 -13.67
N GLN A 25 2.85 -13.38 -12.72
CA GLN A 25 2.04 -14.44 -12.11
C GLN A 25 1.25 -13.95 -10.90
N HIS A 26 1.79 -13.02 -10.12
CA HIS A 26 1.21 -12.56 -8.85
C HIS A 26 1.22 -11.03 -8.77
N PHE A 27 0.22 -10.48 -8.08
CA PHE A 27 0.04 -9.06 -7.86
C PHE A 27 -0.14 -8.81 -6.37
N ASP A 28 0.44 -7.71 -5.88
CA ASP A 28 0.10 -7.21 -4.55
C ASP A 28 -1.25 -6.46 -4.66
N ALA A 29 -2.30 -7.12 -4.20
CA ALA A 29 -3.66 -6.58 -4.11
C ALA A 29 -4.09 -6.41 -2.64
N SER A 30 -3.13 -6.34 -1.71
CA SER A 30 -3.36 -6.32 -0.26
C SER A 30 -4.34 -5.23 0.20
N CYS A 31 -4.34 -4.06 -0.45
CA CYS A 31 -5.28 -2.98 -0.15
C CYS A 31 -6.73 -3.28 -0.56
N PHE A 32 -6.97 -4.29 -1.40
CA PHE A 32 -8.29 -4.73 -1.85
C PHE A 32 -8.72 -6.04 -1.20
N ASN A 33 -7.82 -7.02 -1.03
CA ASN A 33 -8.14 -8.36 -0.53
C ASN A 33 -7.64 -8.65 0.89
N GLY A 34 -6.82 -7.77 1.50
CA GLY A 34 -6.23 -7.96 2.83
C GLY A 34 -5.06 -8.95 2.88
N GLU A 35 -4.60 -9.47 1.74
CA GLU A 35 -3.50 -10.44 1.67
C GLU A 35 -2.17 -9.73 1.48
N TYR A 36 -1.50 -9.40 2.59
CA TYR A 36 -0.19 -8.76 2.58
C TYR A 36 0.93 -9.76 2.30
N VAL A 37 1.63 -9.59 1.17
CA VAL A 37 2.68 -10.51 0.70
C VAL A 37 3.87 -10.67 1.65
N THR A 38 4.12 -9.71 2.55
CA THR A 38 5.21 -9.76 3.53
C THR A 38 4.92 -10.71 4.70
N GLY A 39 3.66 -11.06 4.94
CA GLY A 39 3.24 -12.04 5.95
C GLY A 39 3.37 -11.60 7.41
N ASP A 40 3.82 -10.38 7.67
CA ASP A 40 4.04 -9.79 8.99
C ASP A 40 3.06 -8.66 9.33
N ILE A 41 2.10 -8.39 8.46
CA ILE A 41 1.08 -7.37 8.68
C ILE A 41 -0.04 -7.93 9.55
N THR A 42 -0.20 -7.36 10.73
CA THR A 42 -1.25 -7.71 11.70
C THR A 42 -2.17 -6.53 11.97
N GLU A 43 -3.32 -6.78 12.60
CA GLU A 43 -4.26 -5.73 13.00
C GLU A 43 -3.62 -4.76 14.01
N GLU A 44 -2.79 -5.27 14.92
CA GLU A 44 -2.04 -4.46 15.89
C GLU A 44 -1.04 -3.53 15.20
N TYR A 45 -0.37 -4.02 14.15
CA TYR A 45 0.53 -3.20 13.35
C TYR A 45 -0.25 -2.07 12.65
N LEU A 46 -1.40 -2.36 12.04
CA LEU A 46 -2.24 -1.34 11.40
C LEU A 46 -2.75 -0.30 12.41
N ALA A 47 -3.18 -0.73 13.60
CA ALA A 47 -3.61 0.16 14.68
C ALA A 47 -2.47 1.06 15.18
N PHE A 48 -1.25 0.52 15.29
CA PHE A 48 -0.06 1.30 15.60
C PHE A 48 0.17 2.40 14.55
N ILE A 49 0.14 2.07 13.26
CA ILE A 49 0.29 3.04 12.17
C ILE A 49 -0.82 4.10 12.19
N GLU A 50 -2.07 3.74 12.49
CA GLU A 50 -3.17 4.69 12.66
C GLU A 50 -2.91 5.65 13.81
N SER A 51 -2.43 5.15 14.95
CA SER A 51 -2.13 5.97 16.13
C SER A 51 -1.06 7.04 15.84
N LEU A 52 -0.05 6.70 15.02
CA LEU A 52 0.97 7.64 14.57
C LEU A 52 0.40 8.77 13.72
N ARG A 53 -0.60 8.46 12.87
CA ARG A 53 -1.28 9.46 12.03
C ARG A 53 -2.17 10.41 12.83
N CYS A 54 -2.86 9.90 13.85
CA CYS A 54 -3.74 10.70 14.69
C CYS A 54 -2.97 11.61 15.67
N ASN A 55 -1.72 11.28 16.01
CA ASN A 55 -0.91 12.08 16.93
C ASN A 55 0.55 12.26 16.45
N PRO A 56 0.77 13.05 15.38
CA PRO A 56 2.09 13.21 14.74
C PRO A 56 3.14 13.90 15.62
N GLY A 57 2.79 14.31 16.85
CA GLY A 57 3.65 15.06 17.78
C GLY A 57 4.26 14.26 18.93
N LYS A 58 3.86 13.00 19.17
CA LYS A 58 4.53 12.13 20.16
C LYS A 58 5.46 11.16 19.43
N LYS A 59 6.69 11.60 19.20
CA LYS A 59 7.78 10.66 18.94
C LYS A 59 8.06 9.92 20.25
N GLU A 60 7.56 8.70 20.38
CA GLU A 60 8.11 7.78 21.38
C GLU A 60 9.45 7.29 20.83
N ASP A 61 10.51 7.57 21.58
CA ASP A 61 11.91 7.25 21.28
C ASP A 61 12.10 5.73 21.32
N GLY A 62 11.91 5.06 20.18
CA GLY A 62 11.91 3.60 20.14
C GLY A 62 11.63 2.96 18.79
N GLY A 63 12.45 3.25 17.77
CA GLY A 63 12.72 2.33 16.65
C GLY A 63 11.68 2.22 15.51
N MET A 64 11.88 3.00 14.44
CA MET A 64 11.95 2.59 13.03
C MET A 64 11.98 3.87 12.18
N ASP A 65 13.18 4.35 11.92
CA ASP A 65 13.50 5.59 11.19
C ASP A 65 13.31 5.45 9.66
N THR A 66 12.35 4.62 9.21
CA THR A 66 12.19 4.24 7.79
C THR A 66 11.02 4.91 7.08
N LEU A 67 10.28 5.81 7.75
CA LEU A 67 9.09 6.46 7.15
C LEU A 67 9.37 7.86 6.57
N GLN A 68 10.63 8.32 6.56
CA GLN A 68 10.99 9.48 5.75
C GLN A 68 11.21 9.02 4.29
N LEU A 69 10.12 8.92 3.53
CA LEU A 69 10.17 8.83 2.06
C LEU A 69 10.73 10.16 1.52
N ASP A 70 12.05 10.24 1.39
CA ASP A 70 12.74 11.32 0.68
C ASP A 70 12.47 11.17 -0.83
N LEU A 71 11.35 11.75 -1.27
CA LEU A 71 10.95 11.82 -2.69
C LEU A 71 11.76 12.92 -3.39
N ASN A 72 13.07 12.74 -3.54
CA ASN A 72 13.89 13.66 -4.32
C ASN A 72 15.04 12.99 -5.10
N LEU A 73 14.85 11.77 -5.62
CA LEU A 73 15.84 11.11 -6.49
C LEU A 73 15.56 11.28 -8.00
N ALA A 74 14.83 12.33 -8.40
CA ALA A 74 14.61 12.67 -9.81
C ALA A 74 15.14 14.07 -10.15
N ALA A 75 16.43 14.34 -9.93
CA ALA A 75 17.16 15.40 -10.64
C ALA A 75 18.69 15.24 -10.49
N GLY A 76 19.34 14.70 -11.51
CA GLY A 76 20.77 14.95 -11.77
C GLY A 76 21.67 13.72 -11.77
N HIS A 77 21.93 13.13 -12.94
CA HIS A 77 23.11 13.48 -13.74
C HIS A 77 23.14 12.67 -15.05
N ALA A 78 23.35 13.39 -16.15
CA ALA A 78 23.97 12.87 -17.36
C ALA A 78 25.49 12.76 -17.14
#